data_AF-M0L6J2-F1
#
_entry.id   AF-M0L6J2-F1
#
_cell.length_a   1.000
_cell.length_b   1.000
_cell.length_c   1.000
_cell.angle_alpha   90.00
_cell.angle_beta   90.00
_cell.angle_gamma   90.00
#
_symmetry.space_group_name_H-M   'P 1'
#
loop_
_entity.id
_entity.type
_entity.pdbx_description
1 polymer ?
#
loop_
_entity_poly.entity_id
_entity_poly.type
_entity_poly.pdbx_seq_one_letter_code
_entity_poly.pdbx_strand_id
1 'polypeptide(L)'
;MDRWVDPDEADPAQWRGTGPYDGLRRGTETVPVLERACQTPLPYQHEIDVHHTDDVAEQFRSSEYEHARVVYNSGVDAEGRIKLLTRGVLWGGDETHQRFQAQYRRPPPPTETVPFGEYTVWSRYQYGTIERTDDGLTFTPNEAGPDESLQDLDWATLFDPVQERLAELELIRNPSFGRYRLEELSEWEAYRTRFQYDPDAFAVGP
;
A
#
# COMPACT_ATOMS: atom_id res chain seq x y z
N MET A 1 -7.10 16.45 18.46
CA MET A 1 -6.20 15.32 18.76
C MET A 1 -7.08 14.09 18.92
N ASP A 2 -7.52 13.51 17.79
CA ASP A 2 -8.25 12.25 17.81
C ASP A 2 -7.26 11.11 17.63
N ARG A 3 -7.11 10.31 18.69
CA ARG A 3 -6.15 9.22 18.83
C ARG A 3 -6.65 7.92 18.18
N TRP A 4 -7.64 8.01 17.30
CA TRP A 4 -8.34 6.88 16.72
C TRP A 4 -8.66 7.17 15.25
N VAL A 5 -8.37 6.19 14.39
CA VAL A 5 -8.80 6.18 13.00
C VAL A 5 -10.31 6.15 12.98
N ASP A 6 -10.94 7.13 12.30
CA ASP A 6 -12.38 7.11 12.05
C ASP A 6 -12.72 5.83 11.27
N PRO A 7 -13.67 4.99 11.72
CA PRO A 7 -14.06 3.78 11.01
C PRO A 7 -14.52 4.04 9.57
N ASP A 8 -15.07 5.22 9.25
CA ASP A 8 -15.42 5.60 7.88
C ASP A 8 -14.16 5.85 7.01
N GLU A 9 -13.04 6.22 7.64
CA GLU A 9 -11.76 6.37 6.97
C GLU A 9 -11.01 5.04 6.78
N ALA A 10 -11.45 3.97 7.46
CA ALA A 10 -10.93 2.62 7.29
C ALA A 10 -11.66 1.82 6.21
N ASP A 11 -12.80 2.30 5.72
CA ASP A 11 -13.54 1.70 4.61
C ASP A 11 -13.05 2.27 3.26
N PRO A 12 -12.29 1.49 2.46
CA PRO A 12 -11.74 2.00 1.21
C PRO A 12 -12.84 2.31 0.18
N ALA A 13 -14.03 1.73 0.28
CA ALA A 13 -15.12 1.98 -0.67
C ALA A 13 -15.60 3.45 -0.66
N GLN A 14 -15.37 4.15 0.45
CA GLN A 14 -15.79 5.55 0.61
C GLN A 14 -14.79 6.56 0.01
N TRP A 15 -13.56 6.15 -0.29
CA TRP A 15 -12.53 7.07 -0.79
C TRP A 15 -12.74 7.47 -2.25
N ARG A 16 -13.40 6.61 -3.04
CA ARG A 16 -13.57 6.76 -4.50
C ARG A 16 -14.38 7.98 -4.92
N GLY A 17 -15.39 8.43 -4.16
CA GLY A 17 -16.35 9.44 -4.61
C GLY A 17 -17.01 9.11 -5.98
N THR A 18 -17.77 10.05 -6.55
CA THR A 18 -18.32 9.93 -7.92
C THR A 18 -17.52 10.82 -8.88
N GLY A 19 -17.00 10.24 -9.97
CA GLY A 19 -16.12 10.90 -10.92
C GLY A 19 -16.70 10.95 -12.35
N PRO A 20 -16.28 11.93 -13.19
CA PRO A 20 -16.88 12.19 -14.51
C PRO A 20 -16.61 11.12 -15.58
N TYR A 21 -15.91 10.02 -15.27
CA TYR A 21 -15.50 8.99 -16.23
C TYR A 21 -15.83 7.56 -15.78
N ASP A 22 -16.97 7.37 -15.11
CA ASP A 22 -17.49 6.03 -14.77
C ASP A 22 -17.79 5.14 -16.00
N GLY A 23 -17.62 5.65 -17.23
CA GLY A 23 -17.71 4.90 -18.48
C GLY A 23 -16.48 5.07 -19.39
N LEU A 24 -15.64 4.05 -19.43
CA LEU A 24 -14.75 3.62 -20.54
C LEU A 24 -13.54 4.50 -20.96
N ARG A 25 -12.34 3.89 -20.88
CA ARG A 25 -11.26 4.01 -21.88
C ARG A 25 -10.42 2.73 -21.93
N ARG A 26 -10.33 2.12 -23.12
CA ARG A 26 -9.43 0.98 -23.46
C ARG A 26 -8.34 1.51 -24.39
N GLY A 27 -7.07 1.29 -24.07
CA GLY A 27 -5.95 1.66 -24.93
C GLY A 27 -4.74 0.75 -24.69
N THR A 28 -4.27 0.10 -25.74
CA THR A 28 -3.13 -0.83 -25.80
C THR A 28 -1.76 -0.13 -25.88
N GLU A 29 -1.64 1.09 -25.36
CA GLU A 29 -0.37 1.83 -25.36
C GLU A 29 0.43 1.50 -24.10
N THR A 30 1.66 1.04 -24.27
CA THR A 30 2.63 0.93 -23.18
C THR A 30 3.15 2.33 -22.85
N VAL A 31 2.30 3.12 -22.19
CA VAL A 31 2.63 4.48 -21.76
C VAL A 31 3.65 4.40 -20.60
N PRO A 32 4.72 5.22 -20.59
CA PRO A 32 5.65 5.29 -19.45
C PRO A 32 4.93 5.52 -18.11
N VAL A 33 5.46 4.97 -17.00
CA VAL A 33 4.86 5.09 -15.66
C VAL A 33 4.56 6.55 -15.29
N LEU A 34 5.48 7.45 -15.62
CA LEU A 34 5.31 8.89 -15.43
C LEU A 34 4.14 9.47 -16.23
N GLU A 35 4.05 9.15 -17.51
CA GLU A 35 2.97 9.66 -18.35
C GLU A 35 1.61 9.14 -17.88
N ARG A 36 1.55 7.91 -17.35
CA ARG A 36 0.36 7.37 -16.69
C ARG A 36 0.01 8.10 -15.40
N ALA A 37 0.98 8.36 -14.53
CA ALA A 37 0.75 9.12 -13.30
C ALA A 37 0.24 10.54 -13.60
N CYS A 38 0.83 11.24 -14.57
CA CYS A 38 0.36 12.55 -15.03
C CYS A 38 -1.07 12.54 -15.59
N GLN A 39 -1.49 11.43 -16.19
CA GLN A 39 -2.82 11.27 -16.78
C GLN A 39 -3.86 10.75 -15.79
N THR A 40 -3.46 10.34 -14.58
CA THR A 40 -4.35 9.74 -13.58
C THR A 40 -5.18 10.84 -12.91
N PRO A 41 -6.51 10.85 -13.10
CA PRO A 41 -7.36 11.81 -12.42
C PRO A 41 -7.49 11.46 -10.94
N LEU A 42 -7.66 12.48 -10.09
CA LEU A 42 -8.03 12.31 -8.70
C LEU A 42 -9.56 12.41 -8.53
N PRO A 43 -10.17 11.65 -7.60
CA PRO A 43 -9.54 10.66 -6.72
C PRO A 43 -9.09 9.40 -7.48
N TYR A 44 -8.04 8.76 -6.97
CA TYR A 44 -7.49 7.50 -7.48
C TYR A 44 -7.53 6.44 -6.38
N GLN A 45 -7.88 5.21 -6.75
CA GLN A 45 -7.83 4.07 -5.85
C GLN A 45 -7.57 2.78 -6.62
N HIS A 46 -6.78 1.90 -6.02
CA HIS A 46 -6.48 0.58 -6.57
C HIS A 46 -6.17 -0.42 -5.45
N GLU A 47 -6.63 -1.66 -5.60
CA GLU A 47 -6.36 -2.76 -4.67
C GLU A 47 -5.63 -3.88 -5.38
N ILE A 48 -4.58 -4.41 -4.73
CA ILE A 48 -3.86 -5.62 -5.14
C ILE A 48 -3.73 -6.59 -3.99
N ASP A 49 -3.73 -7.88 -4.30
CA ASP A 49 -3.45 -8.98 -3.36
C ASP A 49 -2.15 -9.66 -3.80
N VAL A 50 -1.12 -9.56 -2.95
CA VAL A 50 0.22 -10.05 -3.27
C VAL A 50 0.59 -11.16 -2.30
N HIS A 51 1.04 -12.28 -2.86
CA HIS A 51 1.65 -13.37 -2.12
C HIS A 51 3.17 -13.29 -2.27
N HIS A 52 3.85 -12.90 -1.20
CA HIS A 52 5.30 -12.89 -1.12
C HIS A 52 5.79 -14.26 -0.65
N THR A 53 6.67 -14.85 -1.45
CA THR A 53 7.25 -16.19 -1.19
C THR A 53 8.78 -16.16 -1.16
N ASP A 54 9.39 -15.09 -1.65
CA ASP A 54 10.83 -14.85 -1.64
C ASP A 54 11.15 -13.60 -0.80
N ASP A 55 12.29 -13.61 -0.11
CA ASP A 55 12.84 -12.48 0.67
C ASP A 55 11.89 -11.86 1.71
N VAL A 56 10.87 -12.61 2.17
CA VAL A 56 9.88 -12.16 3.17
C VAL A 56 10.58 -11.62 4.42
N ALA A 57 11.65 -12.29 4.85
CA ALA A 57 12.39 -11.90 6.02
C ALA A 57 13.07 -10.52 5.89
N GLU A 58 13.61 -10.22 4.72
CA GLU A 58 14.23 -8.93 4.41
C GLU A 58 13.16 -7.84 4.26
N GLN A 59 12.10 -8.13 3.47
CA GLN A 59 11.03 -7.18 3.16
C GLN A 59 10.24 -6.72 4.39
N PHE A 60 9.95 -7.64 5.30
CA PHE A 60 9.19 -7.38 6.52
C PHE A 60 10.10 -7.25 7.76
N ARG A 61 11.43 -7.24 7.56
CA ARG A 61 12.45 -7.11 8.61
C ARG A 61 12.20 -8.04 9.80
N SER A 62 11.79 -9.27 9.49
CA SER A 62 11.50 -10.31 10.47
C SER A 62 12.28 -11.55 10.09
N SER A 63 13.04 -12.14 11.01
CA SER A 63 13.71 -13.42 10.75
C SER A 63 12.77 -14.63 10.82
N GLU A 64 11.48 -14.42 11.10
CA GLU A 64 10.59 -15.45 11.62
C GLU A 64 9.60 -15.97 10.57
N TYR A 65 9.31 -15.19 9.52
CA TYR A 65 8.28 -15.54 8.53
C TYR A 65 8.88 -15.91 7.17
N GLU A 66 8.35 -16.99 6.60
CA GLU A 66 8.75 -17.49 5.28
C GLU A 66 7.75 -17.07 4.19
N HIS A 67 6.53 -16.72 4.60
CA HIS A 67 5.44 -16.42 3.70
C HIS A 67 4.64 -15.21 4.17
N ALA A 68 4.19 -14.40 3.22
CA ALA A 68 3.31 -13.27 3.48
C ALA A 68 2.24 -13.15 2.40
N ARG A 69 0.99 -12.93 2.82
CA ARG A 69 -0.10 -12.52 1.90
C ARG A 69 -0.60 -11.18 2.36
N VAL A 70 -0.44 -10.17 1.51
CA VAL A 70 -0.76 -8.79 1.84
C VAL A 70 -1.65 -8.20 0.76
N VAL A 71 -2.79 -7.70 1.19
CA VAL A 71 -3.68 -6.86 0.37
C VAL A 71 -3.30 -5.41 0.61
N TYR A 72 -3.00 -4.70 -0.47
CA TYR A 72 -2.69 -3.28 -0.47
C TYR A 72 -3.83 -2.54 -1.16
N ASN A 73 -4.52 -1.66 -0.42
CA ASN A 73 -5.51 -0.74 -0.96
C ASN A 73 -4.93 0.67 -0.94
N SER A 74 -4.53 1.13 -2.11
CA SER A 74 -3.76 2.35 -2.34
C SER A 74 -4.69 3.43 -2.87
N GLY A 75 -4.65 4.64 -2.30
CA GLY A 75 -5.52 5.72 -2.73
C GLY A 75 -4.94 7.12 -2.56
N VAL A 76 -5.33 8.00 -3.49
CA VAL A 76 -5.16 9.45 -3.39
C VAL A 76 -6.54 10.09 -3.50
N ASP A 77 -6.98 10.80 -2.46
CA ASP A 77 -8.30 11.43 -2.48
C ASP A 77 -8.34 12.70 -3.35
N ALA A 78 -9.52 13.30 -3.48
CA ALA A 78 -9.73 14.52 -4.28
C ALA A 78 -8.94 15.75 -3.78
N GLU A 79 -8.49 15.75 -2.52
CA GLU A 79 -7.65 16.79 -1.92
C GLU A 79 -6.14 16.45 -2.02
N GLY A 80 -5.79 15.31 -2.64
CA GLY A 80 -4.42 14.84 -2.75
C GLY A 80 -3.90 14.17 -1.48
N ARG A 81 -4.76 13.70 -0.57
CA ARG A 81 -4.33 12.93 0.61
C ARG A 81 -3.98 11.51 0.23
N ILE A 82 -2.83 11.05 0.67
CA ILE A 82 -2.40 9.67 0.50
C ILE A 82 -3.00 8.83 1.61
N LYS A 83 -3.65 7.73 1.22
CA LYS A 83 -4.13 6.67 2.11
C LYS A 83 -3.71 5.34 1.53
N LEU A 84 -2.93 4.59 2.29
CA LEU A 84 -2.60 3.21 1.96
C LEU A 84 -3.04 2.32 3.11
N LEU A 85 -4.01 1.44 2.87
CA LEU A 85 -4.38 0.39 3.80
C LEU A 85 -3.72 -0.91 3.38
N THR A 86 -2.96 -1.50 4.30
CA THR A 86 -2.39 -2.84 4.15
C THR A 86 -3.06 -3.77 5.15
N ARG A 87 -3.40 -4.97 4.72
CA ARG A 87 -3.90 -6.02 5.62
C ARG A 87 -3.42 -7.36 5.12
N GLY A 88 -3.16 -8.28 6.04
CA GLY A 88 -2.59 -9.54 5.62
C GLY A 88 -2.26 -10.48 6.74
N VAL A 89 -1.55 -11.52 6.34
CA VAL A 89 -1.04 -12.56 7.23
C VAL A 89 0.40 -12.88 6.90
N LEU A 90 1.16 -13.20 7.94
CA LEU A 90 2.56 -13.63 7.91
C LEU A 90 2.64 -15.00 8.59
N TRP A 91 3.31 -15.97 7.96
CA TRP A 91 3.42 -17.33 8.48
C TRP A 91 4.68 -18.05 7.98
N GLY A 92 4.92 -19.26 8.50
CA GLY A 92 6.15 -20.02 8.29
C GLY A 92 7.10 -19.87 9.48
N GLY A 93 8.19 -20.66 9.46
CA GLY A 93 9.12 -20.77 10.59
C GLY A 93 8.58 -21.58 11.78
N ASP A 94 9.33 -21.58 12.88
CA ASP A 94 9.00 -22.32 14.12
C ASP A 94 8.10 -21.52 15.09
N GLU A 95 7.75 -20.28 14.77
CA GLU A 95 7.03 -19.34 15.65
C GLU A 95 5.53 -19.16 15.32
N THR A 96 4.81 -18.45 16.20
CA THR A 96 3.40 -18.10 16.00
C THR A 96 3.19 -17.17 14.82
N HIS A 97 2.22 -17.51 13.98
CA HIS A 97 1.83 -16.71 12.82
C HIS A 97 1.16 -15.40 13.23
N GLN A 98 1.10 -14.44 12.31
CA GLN A 98 0.57 -13.10 12.58
C GLN A 98 -0.47 -12.70 11.55
N ARG A 99 -1.57 -12.09 12.01
CA ARG A 99 -2.49 -11.30 11.19
C ARG A 99 -2.31 -9.83 11.51
N PHE A 100 -2.28 -8.98 10.49
CA PHE A 100 -2.10 -7.55 10.69
C PHE A 100 -2.99 -6.70 9.79
N GLN A 101 -3.12 -5.44 10.20
CA GLN A 101 -3.71 -4.35 9.44
C GLN A 101 -2.90 -3.08 9.76
N ALA A 102 -2.51 -2.31 8.75
CA ALA A 102 -1.85 -1.03 8.94
C ALA A 102 -2.32 -0.01 7.91
N GLN A 103 -2.55 1.22 8.35
CA GLN A 103 -2.94 2.33 7.50
C GLN A 103 -1.88 3.43 7.56
N TYR A 104 -1.37 3.79 6.39
CA TYR A 104 -0.37 4.84 6.19
C TYR A 104 -1.07 6.06 5.61
N ARG A 105 -0.78 7.23 6.18
CA ARG A 105 -1.41 8.49 5.79
C ARG A 105 -0.38 9.59 5.66
N ARG A 106 -0.60 10.47 4.69
CA ARG A 106 0.14 11.73 4.61
C ARG A 106 -0.81 12.87 4.21
N PRO A 107 -0.91 13.94 5.02
CA PRO A 107 -1.83 15.04 4.76
C PRO A 107 -1.41 15.86 3.53
N PRO A 108 -2.33 16.65 2.96
CA PRO A 108 -2.03 17.59 1.89
C PRO A 108 -1.59 18.95 2.49
N PRO A 109 -1.04 19.87 1.67
CA PRO A 109 -0.62 19.66 0.29
C PRO A 109 0.67 18.81 0.21
N PRO A 110 0.96 18.17 -0.94
CA PRO A 110 2.31 17.64 -1.18
C PRO A 110 3.32 18.75 -0.95
N THR A 111 4.39 18.45 -0.22
CA THR A 111 5.44 19.45 -0.05
C THR A 111 6.10 19.72 -1.40
N GLU A 112 6.45 20.98 -1.66
CA GLU A 112 7.09 21.39 -2.91
C GLU A 112 8.54 20.89 -3.04
N THR A 113 9.12 20.37 -1.94
CA THR A 113 10.55 20.09 -1.80
C THR A 113 10.91 18.70 -1.27
N VAL A 114 9.95 17.92 -0.74
CA VAL A 114 10.20 16.58 -0.17
C VAL A 114 9.09 15.56 -0.55
N PRO A 115 9.34 14.65 -1.52
CA PRO A 115 8.29 13.80 -2.07
C PRO A 115 8.00 12.64 -1.12
N PHE A 116 8.99 12.21 -0.34
CA PHE A 116 8.90 11.18 0.68
C PHE A 116 9.27 11.82 2.00
N GLY A 117 8.41 11.69 3.00
CA GLY A 117 8.63 12.27 4.31
C GLY A 117 8.15 11.33 5.39
N GLU A 118 7.65 11.91 6.46
CA GLU A 118 7.00 11.18 7.53
C GLU A 118 5.58 10.77 7.12
N TYR A 119 5.23 9.55 7.49
CA TYR A 119 3.89 8.99 7.33
C TYR A 119 3.33 8.68 8.71
N THR A 120 2.10 9.11 8.96
CA THR A 120 1.37 8.65 10.15
C THR A 120 0.86 7.25 9.87
N VAL A 121 1.28 6.30 10.72
CA VAL A 121 0.99 4.88 10.58
C VAL A 121 0.20 4.40 11.79
N TRP A 122 -1.05 4.03 11.54
CA TRP A 122 -1.81 3.22 12.48
C TRP A 122 -1.60 1.75 12.14
N SER A 123 -1.36 0.90 13.13
CA SER A 123 -1.22 -0.54 12.93
C SER A 123 -1.89 -1.33 14.03
N ARG A 124 -2.46 -2.47 13.65
CA ARG A 124 -3.05 -3.47 14.53
C ARG A 124 -2.54 -4.84 14.11
N TYR A 125 -2.06 -5.64 15.06
CA TYR A 125 -1.67 -7.02 14.77
C TYR A 125 -2.14 -7.97 15.86
N GLN A 126 -2.21 -9.25 15.52
CA GLN A 126 -2.57 -10.32 16.45
C GLN A 126 -1.84 -11.60 16.07
N TYR A 127 -1.30 -12.29 17.07
CA TYR A 127 -0.67 -13.59 16.90
C TYR A 127 -1.67 -14.74 16.94
N GLY A 128 -1.33 -15.85 16.32
CA GLY A 128 -2.20 -17.01 16.21
C GLY A 128 -1.58 -18.13 15.40
N THR A 129 -2.45 -18.94 14.81
CA THR A 129 -2.07 -20.06 13.95
C THR A 129 -2.82 -19.92 12.62
N ILE A 130 -2.15 -20.30 11.54
CA ILE A 130 -2.70 -20.28 10.19
C ILE A 130 -2.69 -21.70 9.68
N GLU A 131 -3.86 -22.13 9.24
CA GLU A 131 -4.07 -23.43 8.63
C GLU A 131 -4.49 -23.22 7.19
N ARG A 132 -3.91 -24.01 6.29
CA ARG A 132 -4.34 -24.06 4.90
C ARG A 132 -5.45 -25.09 4.78
N THR A 133 -6.62 -24.62 4.41
CA THR A 133 -7.82 -25.43 4.15
C THR A 133 -8.15 -25.39 2.65
N ASP A 134 -9.12 -26.20 2.23
CA ASP A 134 -9.60 -26.20 0.84
C ASP A 134 -10.23 -24.85 0.44
N ASP A 135 -10.71 -24.07 1.42
CA ASP A 135 -11.30 -22.73 1.25
C ASP A 135 -10.27 -21.59 1.33
N GLY A 136 -8.99 -21.89 1.57
CA GLY A 136 -7.90 -20.90 1.63
C GLY A 136 -7.12 -20.90 2.94
N LEU A 137 -6.68 -19.73 3.39
CA LEU A 137 -5.95 -19.56 4.65
C LEU A 137 -6.93 -19.17 5.76
N THR A 138 -6.95 -19.95 6.84
CA THR A 138 -7.74 -19.67 8.04
C THR A 138 -6.82 -19.25 9.16
N PHE A 139 -7.14 -18.14 9.85
CA PHE A 139 -6.38 -17.64 11.00
C PHE A 139 -7.18 -17.87 12.30
N THR A 140 -6.56 -18.56 13.25
CA THR A 140 -7.09 -18.78 14.60
C THR A 140 -6.25 -17.95 15.58
N PRO A 141 -6.83 -16.94 16.25
CA PRO A 141 -6.09 -16.11 17.19
C PRO A 141 -5.66 -16.93 18.41
N ASN A 142 -4.52 -16.56 19.00
CA ASN A 142 -4.15 -17.04 20.32
C ASN A 142 -4.99 -16.37 21.43
N GLU A 143 -4.76 -16.75 22.69
CA GLU A 143 -5.48 -16.14 23.83
C GLU A 143 -5.16 -14.65 24.03
N ALA A 144 -4.05 -14.17 23.49
CA ALA A 144 -3.69 -12.77 23.57
C ALA A 144 -4.59 -11.91 22.65
N GLY A 145 -4.98 -10.76 23.18
CA GLY A 145 -5.69 -9.75 22.41
C GLY A 145 -4.79 -9.15 21.31
N PRO A 146 -5.39 -8.42 20.36
CA PRO A 146 -4.64 -7.67 19.37
C PRO A 146 -3.90 -6.50 20.02
N ASP A 147 -2.71 -6.22 19.51
CA ASP A 147 -1.93 -5.02 19.83
C ASP A 147 -2.22 -3.94 18.79
N GLU A 148 -2.28 -2.68 19.24
CA GLU A 148 -2.56 -1.52 18.41
C GLU A 148 -1.58 -0.37 18.71
N SER A 149 -1.13 0.31 17.67
CA SER A 149 -0.20 1.44 17.77
C SER A 149 -0.48 2.52 16.73
N LEU A 150 -0.11 3.76 17.07
CA LEU A 150 -0.12 4.91 16.16
C LEU A 150 1.24 5.60 16.31
N GLN A 151 1.95 5.77 15.20
CA GLN A 151 3.30 6.32 15.18
C GLN A 151 3.56 7.07 13.87
N ASP A 152 4.40 8.11 13.93
CA ASP A 152 4.93 8.76 12.74
C ASP A 152 6.23 8.05 12.36
N LEU A 153 6.31 7.59 11.11
CA LEU A 153 7.44 6.83 10.58
C LEU A 153 8.08 7.58 9.42
N ASP A 154 9.40 7.75 9.49
CA ASP A 154 10.21 8.21 8.37
C ASP A 154 10.16 7.20 7.22
N TRP A 155 10.25 7.69 5.99
CA TRP A 155 10.33 6.87 4.76
C TRP A 155 11.23 5.64 4.92
N ALA A 156 12.48 5.84 5.36
CA ALA A 156 13.48 4.77 5.51
C ALA A 156 13.10 3.68 6.52
N THR A 157 12.18 3.98 7.44
CA THR A 157 11.72 3.03 8.46
C THR A 157 10.57 2.16 7.97
N LEU A 158 9.89 2.55 6.89
CA LEU A 158 8.82 1.77 6.26
C LEU A 158 9.36 0.49 5.62
N PHE A 159 8.52 -0.55 5.56
CA PHE A 159 8.84 -1.79 4.86
C PHE A 159 8.93 -1.57 3.34
N ASP A 160 9.85 -2.26 2.68
CA ASP A 160 10.09 -2.10 1.24
C ASP A 160 8.83 -2.26 0.38
N PRO A 161 7.94 -3.26 0.62
CA PRO A 161 6.70 -3.38 -0.14
C PRO A 161 5.73 -2.21 0.08
N VAL A 162 5.80 -1.55 1.24
CA VAL A 162 5.00 -0.36 1.55
C VAL A 162 5.59 0.87 0.90
N GLN A 163 6.91 1.03 0.94
CA GLN A 163 7.62 2.11 0.24
C GLN A 163 7.27 2.09 -1.25
N GLU A 164 7.27 0.92 -1.89
CA GLU A 164 6.88 0.81 -3.30
C GLU A 164 5.48 1.41 -3.56
N ARG A 165 4.46 1.01 -2.77
CA ARG A 165 3.09 1.52 -2.97
C ARG A 165 2.95 3.00 -2.66
N LEU A 166 3.66 3.50 -1.64
CA LEU A 166 3.65 4.93 -1.34
C LEU A 166 4.37 5.76 -2.39
N ALA A 167 5.45 5.25 -3.00
CA ALA A 167 6.13 5.94 -4.09
C ALA A 167 5.22 6.14 -5.31
N GLU A 168 4.39 5.14 -5.61
CA GLU A 168 3.37 5.22 -6.65
C GLU A 168 2.35 6.33 -6.35
N LEU A 169 1.80 6.34 -5.13
CA LEU A 169 0.82 7.34 -4.71
C LEU A 169 1.40 8.77 -4.66
N GLU A 170 2.66 8.91 -4.27
CA GLU A 170 3.38 10.18 -4.32
C GLU A 170 3.58 10.69 -5.76
N LEU A 171 3.87 9.77 -6.70
CA LEU A 171 3.98 10.11 -8.11
C LEU A 171 2.63 10.53 -8.70
N ILE A 172 1.52 9.88 -8.34
CA ILE A 172 0.17 10.31 -8.76
C ILE A 172 -0.17 11.68 -8.16
N ARG A 173 0.16 11.89 -6.88
CA ARG A 173 -0.15 13.13 -6.15
C ARG A 173 0.63 14.34 -6.68
N ASN A 174 1.90 14.17 -7.02
CA ASN A 174 2.76 15.24 -7.54
C ASN A 174 3.75 14.71 -8.60
N PRO A 175 3.30 14.44 -9.85
CA PRO A 175 4.10 13.73 -10.85
C PRO A 175 5.43 14.40 -11.19
N SER A 176 5.43 15.73 -11.39
CA SER A 176 6.64 16.49 -11.75
C SER A 176 7.72 16.41 -10.67
N PHE A 177 7.29 16.44 -9.41
CA PHE A 177 8.21 16.48 -8.28
C PHE A 177 8.67 15.09 -7.85
N GLY A 178 7.76 14.11 -7.82
CA GLY A 178 8.10 12.70 -7.61
C GLY A 178 9.11 12.21 -8.65
N ARG A 179 8.94 12.61 -9.91
CA ARG A 179 9.90 12.35 -10.98
C ARG A 179 11.29 12.91 -10.70
N TYR A 180 11.40 14.22 -10.42
CA TYR A 180 12.71 14.87 -10.20
C TYR A 180 13.51 14.12 -9.14
N ARG A 181 12.85 13.74 -8.04
CA ARG A 181 13.52 13.06 -6.93
C ARG A 181 13.87 11.61 -7.24
N LEU A 182 12.96 10.88 -7.88
CA LEU A 182 13.21 9.50 -8.26
C LEU A 182 14.33 9.39 -9.31
N GLU A 183 14.28 10.22 -10.36
CA GLU A 183 15.26 10.20 -11.47
C GLU A 183 16.62 10.81 -11.06
N GLU A 184 16.64 12.01 -10.46
CA GLU A 184 17.90 12.75 -10.23
C GLU A 184 18.69 12.24 -9.01
N LEU A 185 18.03 11.56 -8.06
CA LEU A 185 18.71 11.01 -6.88
C LEU A 185 18.94 9.50 -6.98
N SER A 186 18.69 8.91 -8.16
CA SER A 186 18.83 7.47 -8.41
C SER A 186 17.97 6.59 -7.50
N GLU A 187 16.97 7.16 -6.82
CA GLU A 187 15.99 6.42 -6.04
C GLU A 187 15.12 5.54 -6.98
N TRP A 188 15.07 5.84 -8.29
CA TRP A 188 14.36 5.09 -9.33
C TRP A 188 14.92 3.70 -9.65
N GLU A 189 16.22 3.42 -9.50
CA GLU A 189 16.78 2.13 -9.93
C GLU A 189 16.15 0.95 -9.18
N ALA A 190 15.84 1.13 -7.89
CA ALA A 190 15.25 0.09 -7.05
C ALA A 190 13.75 -0.18 -7.36
N TYR A 191 13.00 0.85 -7.77
CA TYR A 191 11.54 0.75 -7.93
C TYR A 191 11.07 0.59 -9.38
N ARG A 192 11.86 1.03 -10.38
CA ARG A 192 11.49 1.01 -11.80
C ARG A 192 11.08 -0.38 -12.32
N THR A 193 11.71 -1.44 -11.84
CA THR A 193 11.40 -2.82 -12.24
C THR A 193 10.30 -3.46 -11.40
N ARG A 194 10.00 -2.89 -10.23
CA ARG A 194 9.11 -3.48 -9.22
C ARG A 194 7.69 -2.95 -9.26
N PHE A 195 7.48 -1.71 -9.74
CA PHE A 195 6.15 -1.16 -9.99
C PHE A 195 5.36 -2.05 -10.95
N GLN A 196 4.69 -3.04 -10.39
CA GLN A 196 3.57 -3.74 -10.97
C GLN A 196 2.39 -2.78 -10.84
N TYR A 197 2.35 -1.76 -11.69
CA TYR A 197 1.07 -1.14 -12.00
C TYR A 197 0.24 -2.24 -12.62
N ASP A 198 -0.75 -2.71 -11.86
CA ASP A 198 -1.66 -3.76 -12.30
C ASP A 198 -2.26 -3.35 -13.65
N PRO A 199 -1.91 -4.03 -14.76
CA PRO A 199 -2.57 -3.84 -16.03
C PRO A 199 -4.06 -4.23 -15.94
N ASP A 200 -4.40 -5.08 -14.97
CA ASP A 200 -5.71 -5.67 -14.71
C ASP A 200 -6.58 -4.87 -13.72
N ALA A 201 -6.06 -3.80 -13.10
CA ALA A 201 -6.86 -2.77 -12.43
C ALA A 201 -7.87 -2.13 -13.40
N PHE A 202 -7.58 -2.26 -14.70
CA PHE A 202 -8.42 -1.88 -15.82
C PHE A 202 -8.71 -3.05 -16.78
N ALA A 203 -8.46 -4.29 -16.37
CA ALA A 203 -8.75 -5.50 -17.14
C ALA A 203 -9.38 -6.61 -16.29
N VAL A 204 -10.60 -6.35 -15.82
CA VAL A 204 -11.66 -7.36 -15.91
C VAL A 204 -12.84 -6.70 -16.64
N GLY A 205 -13.32 -7.16 -17.79
CA GLY A 205 -13.05 -8.45 -18.43
C GLY A 205 -13.43 -8.47 -19.92
N PRO A 206 -13.98 -9.60 -20.37
CA PRO A 206 -15.42 -9.85 -20.34
C PRO A 206 -15.96 -10.30 -18.99
#